data_AF-A0A5J4QA07-F1
#
_entry.id   AF-A0A5J4QA07-F1
#
_cell.length_a   1.000
_cell.length_b   1.000
_cell.length_c   1.000
_cell.angle_alpha   90.00
_cell.angle_beta   90.00
_cell.angle_gamma   90.00
#
_symmetry.space_group_name_H-M   'P 1'
#
loop_
_entity.id
_entity.type
_entity.pdbx_description
1 polymer ?
#
loop_
_entity_poly.entity_id
_entity_poly.type
_entity_poly.pdbx_seq_one_letter_code
_entity_poly.pdbx_strand_id
1 'polypeptide(L)'
;MNYLEITGTLIGLLYLWLEYKASIYLWAAGIIMPAIYIFVYYEVGLYADTGINVYYLLAALYGWVQWKRGNGKTEELPITHTPARVLLPVSLVLIAAFSLIAWLLISYTDSNVPWTDSFITALSIVGMWMLAKKYVEQWLVWMVVDAVSCGLYVYKDLYFTSGLYGFYAVIAVFGYLKWKRMMRPPSCHYPLLSLDYLPKAVILANGEYPVHDLPLSLLRQAGYVVCCDGAANEYVRRGFIPDAIVGDGDSISEKTKVRFANRIHKDADQETNDQSKAVEFCISQGKKHILIVGATGKREDHTLGNISLLMEYAKKVRVQSVTNYGVFTPACGDATFDSLPGGQVSIFNFGSTQMRGDGLEYPLRKFTNWWQGTLNRSLKDKFSIYANGEYLVFRAYV
;
A
#
# COMPACT_ATOMS: atom_id res chain seq x y z
N MET A 1 30.76 4.75 35.63
CA MET A 1 29.58 4.89 34.76
C MET A 1 28.95 6.23 35.07
N ASN A 2 29.08 7.18 34.15
CA ASN A 2 28.73 8.58 34.38
C ASN A 2 27.21 8.75 34.24
N TYR A 3 26.56 9.56 35.09
CA TYR A 3 25.09 9.78 35.01
C TYR A 3 24.66 10.25 33.60
N LEU A 4 25.54 10.96 32.89
CA LEU A 4 25.35 11.38 31.50
C LEU A 4 25.27 10.21 30.51
N GLU A 5 26.09 9.16 30.67
CA GLU A 5 26.09 7.99 29.78
C GLU A 5 24.79 7.18 29.92
N ILE A 6 24.31 7.03 31.17
CA ILE A 6 23.05 6.33 31.45
C ILE A 6 21.87 7.10 30.87
N THR A 7 21.83 8.42 31.09
CA THR A 7 20.75 9.27 30.61
C THR A 7 20.71 9.32 29.07
N GLY A 8 21.87 9.44 28.43
CA GLY A 8 21.99 9.38 26.97
C GLY A 8 21.53 8.04 26.40
N THR A 9 21.89 6.93 27.05
CA THR A 9 21.47 5.58 26.66
C THR A 9 19.95 5.40 26.73
N LEU A 10 19.31 5.90 27.80
CA LEU A 10 17.86 5.82 27.97
C LEU A 10 17.10 6.61 26.89
N ILE A 11 17.59 7.82 26.55
CA ILE A 11 17.00 8.63 25.47
C ILE A 11 17.20 7.94 24.12
N GLY A 12 18.38 7.39 23.85
CA GLY A 12 18.66 6.62 22.64
C GLY A 12 17.75 5.41 22.48
N LEU A 13 17.53 4.64 23.56
CA LEU A 13 16.60 3.52 23.57
C LEU A 13 15.14 3.94 23.36
N LEU A 14 14.73 5.08 23.94
CA LEU A 14 13.40 5.64 23.70
C LEU A 14 13.23 6.05 22.23
N TYR A 15 14.22 6.73 21.65
CA TYR A 15 14.23 7.10 20.24
C TYR A 15 14.09 5.87 19.35
N LEU A 16 14.92 4.85 19.59
CA LEU A 16 14.91 3.59 18.85
C LEU A 16 13.58 2.84 18.99
N TRP A 17 12.95 2.88 20.16
CA TRP A 17 11.62 2.29 20.37
C TRP A 17 10.52 3.03 19.60
N LEU A 18 10.58 4.37 19.56
CA LEU A 18 9.65 5.19 18.77
C LEU A 18 9.84 4.94 17.27
N GLU A 19 11.09 4.81 16.82
CA GLU A 19 11.43 4.43 15.45
C GLU A 19 10.92 3.02 15.11
N TYR A 20 11.13 2.04 15.99
CA TYR A 20 10.58 0.69 15.83
C TYR A 20 9.04 0.69 15.69
N LYS A 21 8.35 1.63 16.35
CA LYS A 21 6.89 1.82 16.22
C LYS A 21 6.45 2.67 15.02
N ALA A 22 7.39 3.24 14.25
CA ALA A 22 7.11 4.22 13.20
C ALA A 22 6.28 5.41 13.71
N SER A 23 6.53 5.84 14.95
CA SER A 23 5.76 6.90 15.61
C SER A 23 6.32 8.28 15.27
N ILE A 24 5.46 9.25 14.96
CA ILE A 24 5.88 10.64 14.68
C ILE A 24 6.63 11.29 15.84
N TYR A 25 6.40 10.85 17.08
CA TYR A 25 7.07 11.36 18.27
C TYR A 25 8.58 11.11 18.28
N LEU A 26 9.10 10.18 17.45
CA LEU A 26 10.55 10.01 17.29
C LEU A 26 11.21 11.33 16.86
N TRP A 27 10.55 12.09 15.99
CA TRP A 27 11.06 13.36 15.50
C TRP A 27 11.03 14.46 16.57
N ALA A 28 10.08 14.41 17.51
CA ALA A 28 10.09 15.32 18.66
C ALA A 28 11.32 15.06 19.54
N ALA A 29 11.62 13.80 19.83
CA ALA A 29 12.85 13.43 20.54
C ALA A 29 14.10 13.86 19.76
N GLY A 30 14.12 13.64 18.43
CA GLY A 30 15.19 14.06 17.52
C GLY A 30 15.33 15.58 17.31
N ILE A 31 14.38 16.39 17.78
CA ILE A 31 14.49 17.86 17.79
C ILE A 31 15.00 18.34 19.16
N ILE A 32 14.36 17.86 20.24
CA ILE A 32 14.66 18.31 21.60
C ILE A 32 16.10 17.98 21.99
N MET A 33 16.55 16.75 21.70
CA MET A 33 17.87 16.30 22.12
C MET A 33 19.00 17.08 21.43
N PRO A 34 19.08 17.19 20.08
CA PRO A 34 20.13 17.98 19.44
C PRO A 34 20.06 19.46 19.78
N ALA A 35 18.85 20.03 19.97
CA ALA A 35 18.72 21.43 20.38
C ALA A 35 19.40 21.72 21.72
N ILE A 36 19.26 20.85 22.71
CA ILE A 36 19.94 20.99 24.01
C ILE A 36 21.46 20.90 23.82
N TYR A 37 21.94 19.91 23.06
CA TYR A 37 23.38 19.71 22.86
C TYR A 37 24.07 20.82 22.07
N ILE A 38 23.36 21.51 21.16
CA ILE A 38 23.87 22.69 20.47
C ILE A 38 24.31 23.76 21.48
N PHE A 39 23.47 24.07 22.48
CA PHE A 39 23.81 25.08 23.48
C PHE A 39 24.99 24.63 24.35
N VAL A 40 24.96 23.38 24.82
CA VAL A 40 26.03 22.82 25.67
C VAL A 40 27.38 22.83 24.96
N TYR A 41 27.45 22.36 23.72
CA TYR A 41 28.71 22.30 22.98
C TYR A 41 29.20 23.67 22.52
N TYR A 42 28.28 24.58 22.22
CA TYR A 42 28.66 25.94 21.85
C TYR A 42 29.29 26.69 23.04
N GLU A 43 28.73 26.57 24.24
CA GLU A 43 29.28 27.20 25.46
C GLU A 43 30.67 26.66 25.82
N VAL A 44 30.93 25.38 25.54
CA VAL A 44 32.22 24.73 25.80
C VAL A 44 33.22 24.94 24.64
N GLY A 45 32.80 25.56 23.53
CA GLY A 45 33.66 25.83 22.37
C GLY A 45 33.87 24.64 21.43
N LEU A 46 33.06 23.58 21.56
CA LEU A 46 33.10 22.39 20.69
C LEU A 46 32.28 22.63 19.41
N TYR A 47 32.83 23.43 18.50
CA TYR A 47 32.12 23.84 17.28
C TYR A 47 31.82 22.70 16.30
N ALA A 48 32.67 21.67 16.24
CA ALA A 48 32.44 20.50 15.38
C ALA A 48 31.23 19.69 15.85
N ASP A 49 31.15 19.40 17.16
CA ASP A 49 30.01 18.75 17.80
C ASP A 49 28.73 19.60 17.74
N THR A 50 28.88 20.92 17.79
CA THR A 50 27.76 21.84 17.55
C THR A 50 27.22 21.68 16.12
N GLY A 51 28.10 21.64 15.12
CA GLY A 51 27.74 21.52 13.70
C GLY A 51 26.96 20.24 13.37
N ILE A 52 27.38 19.09 13.91
CA ILE A 52 26.67 17.81 13.67
C ILE A 52 25.28 17.79 14.33
N ASN A 53 25.12 18.40 15.51
CA ASN A 53 23.82 18.52 16.15
C ASN A 53 22.89 19.49 15.40
N VAL A 54 23.42 20.55 14.78
CA VAL A 54 22.66 21.40 13.85
C VAL A 54 22.14 20.59 12.67
N TYR A 55 22.96 19.72 12.08
CA TYR A 55 22.51 18.82 11.01
C TYR A 55 21.37 17.90 11.49
N TYR A 56 21.52 17.24 12.64
CA TYR A 56 20.47 16.36 13.18
C TYR A 56 19.17 17.11 13.47
N LEU A 57 19.25 18.34 14.00
CA LEU A 57 18.09 19.19 14.22
C LEU A 57 17.36 19.50 12.91
N LEU A 58 18.10 19.90 11.86
CA LEU A 58 17.53 20.18 10.54
C LEU A 58 16.92 18.92 9.90
N ALA A 59 17.60 17.78 10.00
CA ALA A 59 17.10 16.49 9.51
C ALA A 59 15.82 16.07 10.26
N ALA A 60 15.75 16.31 11.57
CA ALA A 60 14.59 15.98 12.37
C ALA A 60 13.38 16.89 12.09
N LEU A 61 13.60 18.19 11.89
CA LEU A 61 12.59 19.13 11.41
C LEU A 61 12.06 18.72 10.04
N TYR A 62 12.95 18.35 9.11
CA TYR A 62 12.57 17.85 7.79
C TYR A 62 11.72 16.59 7.89
N GLY A 63 12.15 15.61 8.70
CA GLY A 63 11.41 14.37 8.95
C GLY A 63 10.01 14.63 9.54
N TRP A 64 9.91 15.52 10.54
CA TRP A 64 8.65 15.93 11.13
C TRP A 64 7.68 16.51 10.08
N VAL A 65 8.15 17.46 9.28
CA VAL A 65 7.34 18.09 8.22
C VAL A 65 6.92 17.07 7.16
N GLN A 66 7.82 16.21 6.73
CA GLN A 66 7.57 15.18 5.73
C GLN A 66 6.54 14.14 6.20
N TRP A 67 6.62 13.72 7.46
CA TRP A 67 5.68 12.76 8.04
C TRP A 67 4.31 13.39 8.32
N LYS A 68 4.27 14.66 8.72
CA LYS A 68 3.03 15.40 8.98
C LYS A 68 2.29 15.81 7.70
N ARG A 69 2.99 16.14 6.62
CA ARG A 69 2.36 16.53 5.33
C ARG A 69 1.63 15.36 4.65
N GLY A 70 2.02 14.12 4.92
CA GLY A 70 1.45 12.94 4.27
C GLY A 70 1.52 13.03 2.74
N ASN A 71 0.78 12.17 2.03
CA ASN A 71 0.74 12.20 0.56
C ASN A 71 -0.32 13.20 0.02
N GLY A 72 -0.45 14.37 0.67
CA GLY A 72 -1.34 15.46 0.25
C GLY A 72 -2.83 15.32 0.60
N LYS A 73 -3.25 14.25 1.30
CA LYS A 73 -4.64 14.02 1.71
C LYS A 73 -4.74 13.29 3.04
N THR A 74 -4.59 13.97 4.19
CA THR A 74 -4.95 13.51 5.56
C THR A 74 -4.52 12.10 6.03
N GLU A 75 -3.83 11.32 5.21
CA GLU A 75 -3.33 9.97 5.47
C GLU A 75 -1.86 10.08 5.82
N GLU A 76 -1.46 9.38 6.88
CA GLU A 76 -0.07 9.28 7.31
C GLU A 76 0.80 8.80 6.14
N LEU A 77 2.03 9.33 6.05
CA LEU A 77 2.98 8.88 5.02
C LEU A 77 3.16 7.35 5.11
N PRO A 78 2.93 6.59 4.02
CA PRO A 78 3.06 5.14 4.06
C PRO A 78 4.53 4.72 4.12
N ILE A 79 4.79 3.57 4.74
CA ILE A 79 6.10 2.92 4.65
C ILE A 79 6.23 2.30 3.25
N THR A 80 7.36 2.54 2.58
CA THR A 80 7.57 2.08 1.19
C THR A 80 8.97 1.52 0.99
N HIS A 81 9.18 0.83 -0.13
CA HIS A 81 10.51 0.46 -0.59
C HIS A 81 11.22 1.64 -1.24
N THR A 82 12.54 1.68 -1.12
CA THR A 82 13.39 2.67 -1.77
C THR A 82 13.25 2.54 -3.29
N PRO A 83 12.79 3.58 -4.01
CA PRO A 83 12.57 3.47 -5.45
C PRO A 83 13.91 3.35 -6.20
N ALA A 84 13.99 2.44 -7.17
CA ALA A 84 15.23 2.18 -7.93
C ALA A 84 15.82 3.46 -8.59
N ARG A 85 14.96 4.36 -9.06
CA ARG A 85 15.35 5.66 -9.65
C ARG A 85 16.14 6.57 -8.70
N VAL A 86 16.03 6.35 -7.38
CA VAL A 86 16.68 7.18 -6.37
C VAL A 86 18.01 6.56 -5.90
N LEU A 87 18.29 5.31 -6.25
CA LEU A 87 19.53 4.63 -5.84
C LEU A 87 20.78 5.34 -6.36
N LEU A 88 20.80 5.69 -7.65
CA LEU A 88 21.95 6.38 -8.26
C LEU A 88 22.24 7.75 -7.61
N PRO A 89 21.28 8.68 -7.48
CA PRO A 89 21.56 9.96 -6.83
C PRO A 89 21.92 9.81 -5.34
N VAL A 90 21.33 8.85 -4.61
CA VAL A 90 21.70 8.58 -3.21
C VAL A 90 23.13 8.05 -3.10
N SER A 91 23.55 7.14 -3.97
CA SER A 91 24.93 6.65 -4.01
C SER A 91 25.93 7.77 -4.31
N LEU A 92 25.59 8.71 -5.20
CA LEU A 92 26.43 9.88 -5.48
C LEU A 92 26.56 10.79 -4.25
N VAL A 93 25.45 11.05 -3.55
CA VAL A 93 25.46 11.83 -2.31
C VAL A 93 26.29 11.13 -1.22
N LEU A 94 26.17 9.81 -1.10
CA LEU A 94 26.96 9.01 -0.15
C LEU A 94 28.45 9.16 -0.42
N ILE A 95 28.88 9.00 -1.68
CA ILE A 95 30.30 9.13 -2.08
C ILE A 95 30.79 10.56 -1.83
N ALA A 96 30.01 11.57 -2.22
CA ALA A 96 30.38 12.98 -2.02
C ALA A 96 30.51 13.33 -0.53
N ALA A 97 29.55 12.92 0.30
CA ALA A 97 29.59 13.12 1.74
C ALA A 97 30.77 12.40 2.38
N PHE A 98 31.01 11.14 2.00
CA PHE A 98 32.15 10.36 2.47
C PHE A 98 33.48 11.05 2.15
N SER A 99 33.70 11.44 0.89
CA SER A 99 34.95 12.11 0.48
C SER A 99 35.15 13.46 1.18
N LEU A 100 34.08 14.24 1.34
CA LEU A 100 34.14 15.54 2.01
C LEU A 100 34.48 15.38 3.50
N ILE A 101 33.80 14.46 4.20
CA ILE A 101 34.02 14.21 5.63
C ILE A 101 35.42 13.61 5.85
N ALA A 102 35.85 12.67 5.01
CA ALA A 102 37.19 12.11 5.07
C ALA A 102 38.26 13.19 4.89
N TRP A 103 38.08 14.09 3.90
CA TRP A 103 38.99 15.20 3.67
C TRP A 103 39.06 16.15 4.87
N LEU A 104 37.91 16.50 5.46
CA LEU A 104 37.84 17.33 6.66
C LEU A 104 38.55 16.69 7.85
N LEU A 105 38.29 15.41 8.11
CA LEU A 105 38.91 14.68 9.21
C LEU A 105 40.43 14.56 9.04
N ILE A 106 40.91 14.31 7.82
CA ILE A 106 42.36 14.19 7.54
C ILE A 106 43.06 15.55 7.62
N SER A 107 42.41 16.61 7.13
CA SER A 107 43.07 17.91 6.94
C SER A 107 42.98 18.83 8.16
N TYR A 108 41.97 18.64 9.02
CA TYR A 108 41.66 19.57 10.12
C TYR A 108 41.47 18.91 11.48
N THR A 109 41.61 17.58 11.61
CA THR A 109 41.44 16.89 12.89
C THR A 109 42.52 15.84 13.13
N ASP A 110 42.75 15.49 14.40
CA ASP A 110 43.68 14.43 14.80
C ASP A 110 43.00 13.04 14.83
N SER A 111 42.06 12.77 13.92
CA SER A 111 41.35 11.49 13.91
C SER A 111 42.28 10.34 13.51
N ASN A 112 42.32 9.30 14.34
CA ASN A 112 43.11 8.08 14.09
C ASN A 112 42.42 7.10 13.10
N VAL A 113 41.14 7.32 12.81
CA VAL A 113 40.31 6.42 11.98
C VAL A 113 39.41 7.20 10.99
N PRO A 114 39.97 8.16 10.23
CA PRO A 114 39.19 9.13 9.47
C PRO A 114 38.36 8.49 8.35
N TRP A 115 38.80 7.35 7.81
CA TRP A 115 38.06 6.59 6.79
C TRP A 115 36.83 5.88 7.37
N THR A 116 36.95 5.28 8.55
CA THR A 116 35.83 4.56 9.17
C THR A 116 34.80 5.54 9.73
N ASP A 117 35.25 6.62 10.39
CA ASP A 117 34.36 7.66 10.92
C ASP A 117 33.60 8.38 9.81
N SER A 118 34.27 8.70 8.68
CA SER A 118 33.61 9.33 7.54
C SER A 118 32.60 8.40 6.85
N PHE A 119 32.89 7.10 6.77
CA PHE A 119 31.97 6.11 6.21
C PHE A 119 30.68 5.97 7.02
N ILE A 120 30.80 5.79 8.34
CA ILE A 120 29.66 5.67 9.25
C ILE A 120 28.81 6.94 9.23
N THR A 121 29.46 8.11 9.24
CA THR A 121 28.77 9.41 9.22
C THR A 121 28.02 9.62 7.90
N ALA A 122 28.65 9.32 6.76
CA ALA A 122 28.02 9.44 5.45
C ALA A 122 26.82 8.49 5.29
N LEU A 123 26.92 7.25 5.78
CA LEU A 123 25.79 6.32 5.82
C LEU A 123 24.66 6.82 6.73
N SER A 124 24.99 7.38 7.89
CA SER A 124 23.99 7.93 8.83
C SER A 124 23.21 9.10 8.22
N ILE A 125 23.86 9.95 7.42
CA ILE A 125 23.21 11.04 6.68
C ILE A 125 22.17 10.48 5.70
N VAL A 126 22.56 9.47 4.92
CA VAL A 126 21.66 8.80 3.97
C VAL A 126 20.53 8.06 4.72
N GLY A 127 20.86 7.34 5.78
CA GLY A 127 19.91 6.60 6.62
C GLY A 127 18.84 7.51 7.21
N MET A 128 19.23 8.67 7.77
CA MET A 128 18.31 9.67 8.30
C MET A 128 17.38 10.24 7.22
N TRP A 129 17.89 10.50 6.02
CA TRP A 129 17.06 10.94 4.91
C TRP A 129 16.07 9.83 4.46
N MET A 130 16.52 8.58 4.39
CA MET A 130 15.68 7.42 4.06
C MET A 130 14.58 7.22 5.12
N LEU A 131 14.90 7.39 6.41
CA LEU A 131 13.95 7.37 7.51
C LEU A 131 12.92 8.51 7.37
N ALA A 132 13.36 9.72 7.04
CA ALA A 132 12.47 10.86 6.78
C ALA A 132 11.48 10.57 5.63
N LYS A 133 11.86 9.75 4.65
CA LYS A 133 10.99 9.27 3.56
C LYS A 133 10.20 8.00 3.88
N LYS A 134 10.33 7.43 5.09
CA LYS A 134 9.77 6.12 5.50
C LYS A 134 10.13 4.97 4.55
N TYR A 135 11.38 4.96 4.07
CA TYR A 135 11.89 3.81 3.32
C TYR A 135 12.30 2.67 4.27
N VAL A 136 11.87 1.45 3.98
CA VAL A 136 12.16 0.30 4.85
C VAL A 136 13.65 -0.06 4.89
N GLU A 137 14.38 0.16 3.79
CA GLU A 137 15.81 -0.18 3.67
C GLU A 137 16.70 0.68 4.56
N GLN A 138 16.16 1.76 5.16
CA GLN A 138 16.86 2.56 6.15
C GLN A 138 17.38 1.71 7.32
N TRP A 139 16.64 0.66 7.72
CA TRP A 139 17.05 -0.29 8.75
C TRP A 139 18.28 -1.12 8.34
N LEU A 140 18.47 -1.37 7.04
CA LEU A 140 19.68 -2.05 6.54
C LEU A 140 20.90 -1.14 6.62
N VAL A 141 20.70 0.17 6.35
CA VAL A 141 21.75 1.18 6.52
C VAL A 141 22.18 1.25 7.99
N TRP A 142 21.22 1.32 8.93
CA TRP A 142 21.52 1.32 10.36
C TRP A 142 22.19 0.04 10.83
N MET A 143 21.77 -1.12 10.32
CA MET A 143 22.44 -2.38 10.63
C MET A 143 23.93 -2.37 10.25
N VAL A 144 24.28 -1.80 9.09
CA VAL A 144 25.69 -1.64 8.66
C VAL A 144 26.41 -0.63 9.55
N VAL A 145 25.80 0.53 9.81
CA VAL A 145 26.34 1.56 10.70
C VAL A 145 26.64 1.00 12.08
N ASP A 146 25.69 0.28 12.68
CA ASP A 146 25.79 -0.27 14.02
C ASP A 146 26.84 -1.37 14.11
N ALA A 147 26.90 -2.26 13.10
CA ALA A 147 27.89 -3.33 13.06
C ALA A 147 29.33 -2.78 12.93
N VAL A 148 29.54 -1.78 12.07
CA VAL A 148 30.86 -1.15 11.91
C VAL A 148 31.24 -0.35 13.16
N SER A 149 30.28 0.39 13.75
CA SER A 149 30.49 1.14 15.00
C SER A 149 30.82 0.20 16.16
N CYS A 150 30.14 -0.94 16.27
CA CYS A 150 30.42 -1.98 17.26
C CYS A 150 31.89 -2.42 17.20
N GLY A 151 32.40 -2.76 16.01
CA GLY A 151 33.79 -3.17 15.80
C GLY A 151 34.79 -2.04 16.08
N LEU A 152 34.48 -0.81 15.66
CA LEU A 152 35.31 0.36 15.90
C LEU A 152 35.47 0.65 17.40
N TYR A 153 34.40 0.51 18.18
CA TYR A 153 34.46 0.72 19.63
C TYR A 153 35.14 -0.42 20.39
N VAL A 154 35.15 -1.66 19.86
CA VAL A 154 36.05 -2.70 20.38
C VAL A 154 37.51 -2.27 20.19
N TYR A 155 37.86 -1.78 18.99
CA TYR A 155 39.22 -1.33 18.69
C TYR A 155 39.67 -0.15 19.58
N LYS A 156 38.73 0.69 20.02
CA LYS A 156 38.99 1.82 20.94
C LYS A 156 38.88 1.46 22.44
N ASP A 157 38.81 0.17 22.79
CA ASP A 157 38.63 -0.35 24.17
C ASP A 157 37.35 0.13 24.88
N LEU A 158 36.34 0.55 24.12
CA LEU A 158 35.03 1.02 24.62
C LEU A 158 33.99 -0.11 24.59
N TYR A 159 34.22 -1.15 25.40
CA TYR A 159 33.42 -2.38 25.41
C TYR A 159 31.93 -2.16 25.70
N PHE A 160 31.58 -1.24 26.61
CA PHE A 160 30.18 -0.95 26.93
C PHE A 160 29.43 -0.37 25.73
N THR A 161 29.99 0.67 25.11
CA THR A 161 29.42 1.32 23.92
C THR A 161 29.36 0.34 22.75
N SER A 162 30.39 -0.48 22.57
CA SER A 162 30.38 -1.55 21.56
C SER A 162 29.21 -2.50 21.75
N GLY A 163 28.97 -2.99 22.97
CA GLY A 163 27.83 -3.86 23.29
C GLY A 163 26.47 -3.21 22.99
N LEU A 164 26.34 -1.91 23.25
CA LEU A 164 25.12 -1.14 22.95
C LEU A 164 24.85 -1.06 21.44
N TYR A 165 25.86 -0.78 20.63
CA TYR A 165 25.72 -0.78 19.16
C TYR A 165 25.44 -2.19 18.60
N GLY A 166 26.04 -3.24 19.18
CA GLY A 166 25.69 -4.62 18.85
C GLY A 166 24.20 -4.92 19.12
N PHE A 167 23.65 -4.41 20.22
CA PHE A 167 22.22 -4.50 20.53
C PHE A 167 21.35 -3.70 19.55
N TYR A 168 21.77 -2.50 19.16
CA TYR A 168 21.07 -1.70 18.14
C TYR A 168 21.02 -2.41 16.79
N ALA A 169 22.11 -3.06 16.36
CA ALA A 169 22.13 -3.87 15.14
C ALA A 169 21.08 -4.99 15.15
N VAL A 170 20.91 -5.67 16.30
CA VAL A 170 19.87 -6.70 16.47
C VAL A 170 18.47 -6.10 16.36
N ILE A 171 18.22 -4.95 17.00
CA ILE A 171 16.95 -4.25 16.89
C ILE A 171 16.70 -3.82 15.44
N ALA A 172 17.71 -3.38 14.71
CA ALA A 172 17.58 -2.96 13.32
C ALA A 172 17.07 -4.10 12.42
N VAL A 173 17.51 -5.35 12.66
CA VAL A 173 16.96 -6.55 12.00
C VAL A 173 15.46 -6.69 12.27
N PHE A 174 15.04 -6.61 13.53
CA PHE A 174 13.63 -6.73 13.89
C PHE A 174 12.79 -5.54 13.38
N GLY A 175 13.34 -4.34 13.39
CA GLY A 175 12.76 -3.13 12.84
C GLY A 175 12.47 -3.28 11.35
N TYR A 176 13.45 -3.75 10.58
CA TYR A 176 13.30 -4.06 9.16
C TYR A 176 12.16 -5.06 8.91
N LEU A 177 12.14 -6.18 9.63
CA LEU A 177 11.11 -7.21 9.48
C LEU A 177 9.72 -6.69 9.84
N LYS A 178 9.60 -5.88 10.89
CA LYS A 178 8.32 -5.29 11.32
C LYS A 178 7.83 -4.26 10.31
N TRP A 179 8.67 -3.32 9.90
CA TRP A 179 8.29 -2.31 8.92
C TRP A 179 7.91 -2.94 7.59
N LYS A 180 8.57 -4.03 7.19
CA LYS A 180 8.18 -4.83 6.02
C LYS A 180 6.80 -5.45 6.13
N ARG A 181 6.36 -5.84 7.33
CA ARG A 181 4.98 -6.28 7.57
C ARG A 181 3.99 -5.11 7.55
N MET A 182 4.38 -3.96 8.10
CA MET A 182 3.55 -2.73 8.11
C MET A 182 3.38 -2.09 6.72
N MET A 183 4.26 -2.40 5.75
CA MET A 183 4.07 -2.02 4.34
C MET A 183 2.91 -2.74 3.66
N ARG A 184 2.41 -3.83 4.26
CA ARG A 184 1.19 -4.46 3.74
C ARG A 184 0.05 -3.47 3.92
N PRO A 185 -0.76 -3.21 2.88
CA PRO A 185 -1.86 -2.27 2.99
C PRO A 185 -2.73 -2.62 4.20
N PRO A 186 -3.26 -1.62 4.93
CA PRO A 186 -4.22 -1.88 6.01
C PRO A 186 -5.30 -2.81 5.45
N SER A 187 -5.66 -3.84 6.23
CA SER A 187 -6.55 -4.91 5.77
C SER A 187 -7.76 -4.33 5.06
N CYS A 188 -7.85 -4.50 3.73
CA CYS A 188 -8.93 -3.94 2.95
C CYS A 188 -10.26 -4.52 3.47
N HIS A 189 -11.18 -3.66 3.85
CA HIS A 189 -12.47 -4.07 4.38
C HIS A 189 -13.55 -4.03 3.30
N TYR A 190 -14.22 -5.16 3.09
CA TYR A 190 -15.27 -5.34 2.10
C TYR A 190 -16.61 -5.65 2.77
N PRO A 191 -17.49 -4.63 2.93
CA PRO A 191 -18.79 -4.85 3.54
C PRO A 191 -19.67 -5.76 2.67
N LEU A 192 -20.72 -6.29 3.27
CA LEU A 192 -21.80 -6.96 2.56
C LEU A 192 -22.58 -5.90 1.78
N LEU A 193 -22.87 -6.15 0.50
CA LEU A 193 -23.75 -5.25 -0.26
C LEU A 193 -25.20 -5.49 0.19
N SER A 194 -25.92 -4.40 0.48
CA SER A 194 -27.33 -4.43 0.87
C SER A 194 -28.22 -3.79 -0.21
N LEU A 195 -29.53 -4.00 -0.11
CA LEU A 195 -30.53 -3.41 -1.00
C LEU A 195 -30.63 -1.88 -0.87
N ASP A 196 -30.15 -1.32 0.24
CA ASP A 196 -30.13 0.12 0.52
C ASP A 196 -28.82 0.80 0.07
N TYR A 197 -27.88 0.03 -0.49
CA TYR A 197 -26.63 0.57 -0.96
C TYR A 197 -26.86 1.42 -2.21
N LEU A 198 -26.42 2.68 -2.17
CA LEU A 198 -26.53 3.64 -3.27
C LEU A 198 -25.20 3.70 -4.07
N PRO A 199 -25.06 2.93 -5.17
CA PRO A 199 -23.83 2.96 -5.95
C PRO A 199 -23.69 4.28 -6.72
N LYS A 200 -22.47 4.84 -6.73
CA LYS A 200 -22.14 6.04 -7.51
C LYS A 200 -21.97 5.78 -9.00
N ALA A 201 -21.64 4.55 -9.37
CA ALA A 201 -21.50 4.10 -10.75
C ALA A 201 -21.77 2.59 -10.84
N VAL A 202 -22.64 2.20 -11.78
CA VAL A 202 -22.91 0.80 -12.12
C VAL A 202 -22.68 0.60 -13.61
N ILE A 203 -21.94 -0.44 -13.96
CA ILE A 203 -21.76 -0.89 -15.33
C ILE A 203 -22.69 -2.08 -15.57
N LEU A 204 -23.56 -1.98 -16.57
CA LEU A 204 -24.33 -3.10 -17.07
C LEU A 204 -23.57 -3.73 -18.25
N ALA A 205 -22.92 -4.87 -18.00
CA ALA A 205 -22.22 -5.65 -19.01
C ALA A 205 -23.20 -6.43 -19.91
N ASN A 206 -22.69 -6.98 -21.01
CA ASN A 206 -23.49 -7.62 -22.06
C ASN A 206 -23.73 -9.13 -21.87
N GLY A 207 -23.72 -9.62 -20.63
CA GLY A 207 -24.15 -10.97 -20.26
C GLY A 207 -25.68 -11.08 -20.12
N GLU A 208 -26.15 -12.01 -19.29
CA GLU A 208 -27.56 -12.07 -18.93
C GLU A 208 -27.96 -10.86 -18.09
N TYR A 209 -29.15 -10.33 -18.37
CA TYR A 209 -29.67 -9.21 -17.60
C TYR A 209 -29.95 -9.68 -16.15
N PRO A 210 -29.64 -8.85 -15.13
CA PRO A 210 -29.86 -9.24 -13.73
C PRO A 210 -31.31 -9.62 -13.43
N VAL A 211 -31.51 -10.69 -12.66
CA VAL A 211 -32.83 -11.15 -12.19
C VAL A 211 -32.94 -11.18 -10.67
N HIS A 212 -31.82 -11.25 -9.96
CA HIS A 212 -31.80 -11.22 -8.50
C HIS A 212 -32.06 -9.81 -7.96
N ASP A 213 -32.72 -9.70 -6.81
CA ASP A 213 -33.14 -8.42 -6.23
C ASP A 213 -31.97 -7.47 -5.96
N LEU A 214 -30.84 -8.01 -5.48
CA LEU A 214 -29.64 -7.21 -5.20
C LEU A 214 -29.10 -6.47 -6.45
N PRO A 215 -28.63 -7.13 -7.53
CA PRO A 215 -28.13 -6.40 -8.70
C PRO A 215 -29.21 -5.54 -9.38
N LEU A 216 -30.50 -5.93 -9.30
CA LEU A 216 -31.60 -5.08 -9.80
C LEU A 216 -31.76 -3.79 -8.99
N SER A 217 -31.72 -3.87 -7.66
CA SER A 217 -31.81 -2.70 -6.77
C SER A 217 -30.63 -1.75 -7.00
N LEU A 218 -29.41 -2.30 -7.09
CA LEU A 218 -28.19 -1.54 -7.38
C LEU A 218 -28.29 -0.80 -8.72
N LEU A 219 -28.80 -1.47 -9.75
CA LEU A 219 -28.96 -0.87 -11.08
C LEU A 219 -30.02 0.24 -11.08
N ARG A 220 -31.11 0.10 -10.33
CA ARG A 220 -32.19 1.11 -10.22
C ARG A 220 -31.77 2.33 -9.39
N GLN A 221 -31.00 2.12 -8.32
CA GLN A 221 -30.60 3.16 -7.38
C GLN A 221 -29.28 3.85 -7.76
N ALA A 222 -28.61 3.38 -8.82
CA ALA A 222 -27.35 3.92 -9.27
C ALA A 222 -27.47 5.40 -9.65
N GLY A 223 -26.57 6.22 -9.11
CA GLY A 223 -26.46 7.63 -9.51
C GLY A 223 -25.84 7.83 -10.89
N TYR A 224 -25.30 6.78 -11.50
CA TYR A 224 -24.73 6.79 -12.85
C TYR A 224 -24.68 5.38 -13.43
N VAL A 225 -25.33 5.15 -14.58
CA VAL A 225 -25.38 3.84 -15.24
C VAL A 225 -24.71 3.88 -16.61
N VAL A 226 -23.71 3.02 -16.78
CA VAL A 226 -23.00 2.82 -18.05
C VAL A 226 -23.38 1.46 -18.62
N CYS A 227 -23.93 1.43 -19.83
CA CYS A 227 -24.26 0.17 -20.50
C CYS A 227 -23.18 -0.19 -21.52
N CYS A 228 -22.72 -1.44 -21.51
CA CYS A 228 -21.83 -1.99 -22.52
C CYS A 228 -22.62 -2.35 -23.78
N ASP A 229 -22.38 -1.63 -24.87
CA ASP A 229 -22.88 -1.91 -26.23
C ASP A 229 -24.34 -2.44 -26.24
N GLY A 230 -24.56 -3.70 -26.65
CA GLY A 230 -25.88 -4.32 -26.77
C GLY A 230 -26.69 -4.41 -25.46
N ALA A 231 -26.05 -4.31 -24.30
CA ALA A 231 -26.72 -4.32 -23.00
C ALA A 231 -27.69 -3.12 -22.85
N ALA A 232 -27.42 -2.02 -23.54
CA ALA A 232 -28.28 -0.84 -23.55
C ALA A 232 -29.68 -1.14 -24.09
N ASN A 233 -29.82 -2.08 -25.02
CA ASN A 233 -31.11 -2.39 -25.64
C ASN A 233 -32.14 -2.91 -24.63
N GLU A 234 -31.73 -3.84 -23.77
CA GLU A 234 -32.62 -4.41 -22.75
C GLU A 234 -32.91 -3.39 -21.64
N TYR A 235 -31.90 -2.61 -21.24
CA TYR A 235 -32.04 -1.54 -20.25
C TYR A 235 -33.09 -0.51 -20.67
N VAL A 236 -33.03 -0.07 -21.94
CA VAL A 236 -33.97 0.89 -22.52
C VAL A 236 -35.37 0.28 -22.73
N ARG A 237 -35.45 -0.99 -23.11
CA ARG A 237 -36.73 -1.70 -23.29
C ARG A 237 -37.52 -1.76 -21.99
N ARG A 238 -36.83 -1.85 -20.85
CA ARG A 238 -37.41 -1.82 -19.50
C ARG A 238 -37.79 -0.43 -19.00
N GLY A 239 -37.63 0.60 -19.84
CA GLY A 239 -38.02 1.97 -19.54
C GLY A 239 -36.94 2.80 -18.85
N PHE A 240 -35.73 2.26 -18.65
CA PHE A 240 -34.63 3.00 -18.04
C PHE A 240 -33.83 3.80 -19.06
N ILE A 241 -33.09 4.79 -18.57
CA ILE A 241 -32.31 5.73 -19.38
C ILE A 241 -30.84 5.57 -18.97
N PRO A 242 -29.94 5.10 -19.87
CA PRO A 242 -28.52 5.01 -19.56
C PRO A 242 -27.89 6.41 -19.55
N ASP A 243 -26.92 6.64 -18.65
CA ASP A 243 -26.14 7.88 -18.64
C ASP A 243 -25.07 7.88 -19.72
N ALA A 244 -24.47 6.71 -19.96
CA ALA A 244 -23.54 6.48 -21.06
C ALA A 244 -23.74 5.08 -21.65
N ILE A 245 -23.48 4.96 -22.94
CA ILE A 245 -23.38 3.67 -23.64
C ILE A 245 -21.97 3.60 -24.23
N VAL A 246 -21.21 2.56 -23.89
CA VAL A 246 -19.81 2.42 -24.27
C VAL A 246 -19.60 1.12 -25.04
N GLY A 247 -18.92 1.20 -26.17
CA GLY A 247 -18.62 0.05 -27.05
C GLY A 247 -18.35 0.48 -28.49
N ASP A 248 -18.28 -0.48 -29.40
CA ASP A 248 -18.20 -0.21 -30.86
C ASP A 248 -19.54 0.31 -31.42
N GLY A 249 -20.65 -0.07 -30.78
CA GLY A 249 -22.01 0.30 -31.12
C GLY A 249 -22.66 -0.63 -32.14
N ASP A 250 -22.05 -1.75 -32.49
CA ASP A 250 -22.56 -2.65 -33.52
C ASP A 250 -23.74 -3.49 -33.01
N SER A 251 -23.79 -3.80 -31.71
CA SER A 251 -24.93 -4.55 -31.13
C SER A 251 -26.07 -3.65 -30.64
N ILE A 252 -25.95 -2.32 -30.75
CA ILE A 252 -27.02 -1.39 -30.35
C ILE A 252 -28.10 -1.35 -31.44
N SER A 253 -29.37 -1.48 -31.06
CA SER A 253 -30.49 -1.35 -32.01
C SER A 253 -30.59 0.08 -32.56
N GLU A 254 -31.00 0.23 -33.83
CA GLU A 254 -31.12 1.55 -34.48
C GLU A 254 -32.01 2.52 -33.70
N LYS A 255 -33.09 2.01 -33.08
CA LYS A 255 -33.96 2.82 -32.21
C LYS A 255 -33.21 3.40 -31.01
N THR A 256 -32.35 2.60 -30.38
CA THR A 256 -31.52 3.04 -29.24
C THR A 256 -30.41 3.98 -29.72
N LYS A 257 -29.77 3.69 -30.86
CA LYS A 257 -28.74 4.56 -31.46
C LYS A 257 -29.27 5.97 -31.71
N VAL A 258 -30.42 6.09 -32.38
CA VAL A 258 -31.03 7.39 -32.68
C VAL A 258 -31.43 8.12 -31.40
N ARG A 259 -32.03 7.42 -30.44
CA ARG A 259 -32.52 8.03 -29.20
C ARG A 259 -31.40 8.53 -28.27
N PHE A 260 -30.25 7.86 -28.28
CA PHE A 260 -29.15 8.11 -27.35
C PHE A 260 -27.84 8.46 -28.05
N ALA A 261 -27.89 8.99 -29.28
CA ALA A 261 -26.71 9.31 -30.10
C ALA A 261 -25.67 10.15 -29.36
N ASN A 262 -26.12 11.10 -28.55
CA ASN A 262 -25.33 12.02 -27.73
C ASN A 262 -24.81 11.42 -26.40
N ARG A 263 -25.12 10.15 -26.11
CA ARG A 263 -24.63 9.40 -24.93
C ARG A 263 -23.81 8.16 -25.33
N ILE A 264 -23.62 7.93 -26.63
CA ILE A 264 -22.82 6.82 -27.13
C ILE A 264 -21.37 7.28 -27.24
N HIS A 265 -20.51 6.64 -26.46
CA HIS A 265 -19.07 6.83 -26.49
C HIS A 265 -18.45 5.67 -27.27
N LYS A 266 -18.14 5.94 -28.54
CA LYS A 266 -17.52 4.95 -29.41
C LYS A 266 -16.05 4.81 -29.10
N ASP A 267 -15.62 3.59 -28.88
CA ASP A 267 -14.21 3.22 -28.81
C ASP A 267 -13.94 2.11 -29.81
N ALA A 268 -13.18 2.45 -30.85
CA ALA A 268 -12.90 1.61 -32.01
C ALA A 268 -11.76 0.60 -31.76
N ASP A 269 -11.12 0.62 -30.59
CA ASP A 269 -10.09 -0.34 -30.25
C ASP A 269 -10.68 -1.76 -30.18
N GLN A 270 -10.31 -2.62 -31.13
CA GLN A 270 -10.80 -4.01 -31.18
C GLN A 270 -10.02 -4.95 -30.25
N GLU A 271 -8.91 -4.51 -29.67
CA GLU A 271 -8.12 -5.34 -28.76
C GLU A 271 -8.70 -5.37 -27.34
N THR A 272 -9.58 -4.42 -27.01
CA THR A 272 -10.19 -4.29 -25.68
C THR A 272 -11.68 -4.64 -25.67
N ASN A 273 -12.11 -5.42 -24.67
CA ASN A 273 -13.52 -5.78 -24.52
C ASN A 273 -14.38 -4.61 -24.00
N ASP A 274 -15.69 -4.66 -24.27
CA ASP A 274 -16.60 -3.57 -23.88
C ASP A 274 -16.68 -3.32 -22.37
N GLN A 275 -16.47 -4.36 -21.57
CA GLN A 275 -16.41 -4.22 -20.12
C GLN A 275 -15.20 -3.35 -19.70
N SER A 276 -14.02 -3.58 -20.29
CA SER A 276 -12.83 -2.78 -20.01
C SER A 276 -12.99 -1.35 -20.48
N LYS A 277 -13.55 -1.15 -21.68
CA LYS A 277 -13.87 0.19 -22.21
C LYS A 277 -14.80 0.95 -21.26
N ALA A 278 -15.85 0.30 -20.76
CA ALA A 278 -16.78 0.92 -19.81
C ALA A 278 -16.12 1.26 -18.46
N VAL A 279 -15.21 0.41 -17.97
CA VAL A 279 -14.43 0.68 -16.74
C VAL A 279 -13.50 1.87 -16.94
N GLU A 280 -12.72 1.90 -18.02
CA GLU A 280 -11.82 3.04 -18.33
C GLU A 280 -12.61 4.34 -18.54
N PHE A 281 -13.77 4.27 -19.20
CA PHE A 281 -14.68 5.40 -19.30
C PHE A 281 -15.11 5.90 -17.91
N CYS A 282 -15.55 5.02 -17.01
CA CYS A 282 -15.90 5.41 -15.64
C CYS A 282 -14.72 6.03 -14.88
N ILE A 283 -13.51 5.50 -15.05
CA ILE A 283 -12.28 6.04 -14.47
C ILE A 283 -12.02 7.46 -14.99
N SER A 284 -12.16 7.68 -16.30
CA SER A 284 -12.02 9.01 -16.93
C SER A 284 -13.01 10.05 -16.38
N GLN A 285 -14.21 9.58 -15.99
CA GLN A 285 -15.24 10.40 -15.32
C GLN A 285 -15.00 10.58 -13.81
N GLY A 286 -13.83 10.16 -13.30
CA GLY A 286 -13.45 10.29 -11.89
C GLY A 286 -14.16 9.31 -10.95
N LYS A 287 -14.82 8.27 -11.48
CA LYS A 287 -15.49 7.26 -10.65
C LYS A 287 -14.46 6.32 -10.05
N LYS A 288 -14.44 6.21 -8.72
CA LYS A 288 -13.46 5.39 -7.98
C LYS A 288 -14.01 4.04 -7.54
N HIS A 289 -15.32 3.95 -7.37
CA HIS A 289 -16.04 2.77 -6.90
C HIS A 289 -17.04 2.38 -7.99
N ILE A 290 -16.86 1.19 -8.56
CA ILE A 290 -17.63 0.71 -9.71
C ILE A 290 -18.22 -0.66 -9.35
N LEU A 291 -19.52 -0.83 -9.56
CA LEU A 291 -20.14 -2.16 -9.51
C LEU A 291 -20.46 -2.61 -10.93
N ILE A 292 -20.14 -3.85 -11.27
CA ILE A 292 -20.46 -4.45 -12.57
C ILE A 292 -21.60 -5.45 -12.35
N VAL A 293 -22.66 -5.34 -13.14
CA VAL A 293 -23.79 -6.28 -13.16
C VAL A 293 -23.97 -6.87 -14.56
N GLY A 294 -24.57 -8.05 -14.65
CA GLY A 294 -24.81 -8.71 -15.94
C GLY A 294 -23.54 -9.11 -16.68
N ALA A 295 -22.45 -9.40 -15.97
CA ALA A 295 -21.17 -9.79 -16.57
C ALA A 295 -21.07 -11.27 -16.96
N THR A 296 -22.07 -12.09 -16.57
CA THR A 296 -22.06 -13.55 -16.67
C THR A 296 -23.36 -14.07 -17.31
N GLY A 297 -23.46 -15.38 -17.58
CA GLY A 297 -24.73 -16.06 -17.91
C GLY A 297 -25.03 -16.23 -19.40
N LYS A 298 -24.20 -15.65 -20.29
CA LYS A 298 -24.20 -15.99 -21.72
C LYS A 298 -23.01 -16.91 -22.02
N ARG A 299 -22.20 -16.60 -23.03
CA ARG A 299 -21.02 -17.39 -23.39
C ARG A 299 -20.01 -17.46 -22.23
N GLU A 300 -19.44 -18.64 -22.03
CA GLU A 300 -18.57 -18.96 -20.91
C GLU A 300 -17.18 -18.33 -21.04
N ASP A 301 -16.67 -18.19 -22.27
CA ASP A 301 -15.40 -17.50 -22.53
C ASP A 301 -15.47 -16.02 -22.15
N HIS A 302 -16.57 -15.34 -22.49
CA HIS A 302 -16.87 -13.98 -22.03
C HIS A 302 -17.02 -13.92 -20.51
N THR A 303 -17.72 -14.88 -19.91
CA THR A 303 -17.90 -14.96 -18.46
C THR A 303 -16.55 -15.06 -17.73
N LEU A 304 -15.67 -15.97 -18.17
CA LEU A 304 -14.35 -16.15 -17.60
C LEU A 304 -13.45 -14.92 -17.81
N GLY A 305 -13.48 -14.32 -19.00
CA GLY A 305 -12.75 -13.08 -19.30
C GLY A 305 -13.21 -11.92 -18.42
N ASN A 306 -14.52 -11.72 -18.30
CA ASN A 306 -15.09 -10.64 -17.47
C ASN A 306 -14.75 -10.79 -15.98
N ILE A 307 -14.75 -12.03 -15.47
CA ILE A 307 -14.39 -12.33 -14.08
C ILE A 307 -12.89 -12.13 -13.85
N SER A 308 -12.03 -12.62 -14.75
CA SER A 308 -10.57 -12.50 -14.58
C SER A 308 -10.09 -11.06 -14.64
N LEU A 309 -10.70 -10.22 -15.50
CA LEU A 309 -10.36 -8.80 -15.64
C LEU A 309 -10.63 -7.97 -14.38
N LEU A 310 -11.46 -8.45 -13.44
CA LEU A 310 -11.65 -7.77 -12.15
C LEU A 310 -10.31 -7.57 -11.42
N MET A 311 -9.37 -8.51 -11.56
CA MET A 311 -8.05 -8.43 -10.94
C MET A 311 -7.21 -7.29 -11.53
N GLU A 312 -7.32 -7.05 -12.84
CA GLU A 312 -6.63 -5.94 -13.51
C GLU A 312 -7.25 -4.59 -13.13
N TYR A 313 -8.59 -4.52 -13.08
CA TYR A 313 -9.29 -3.29 -12.70
C TYR A 313 -9.04 -2.90 -11.23
N ALA A 314 -8.91 -3.89 -10.34
CA ALA A 314 -8.64 -3.66 -8.91
C ALA A 314 -7.33 -2.91 -8.65
N LYS A 315 -6.38 -2.95 -9.58
CA LYS A 315 -5.13 -2.17 -9.53
C LYS A 315 -5.36 -0.66 -9.73
N LYS A 316 -6.49 -0.28 -10.33
CA LYS A 316 -6.83 1.12 -10.69
C LYS A 316 -7.96 1.69 -9.84
N VAL A 317 -9.00 0.90 -9.56
CA VAL A 317 -10.23 1.32 -8.89
C VAL A 317 -10.84 0.23 -8.03
N ARG A 318 -11.70 0.62 -7.08
CA ARG A 318 -12.47 -0.33 -6.28
C ARG A 318 -13.62 -0.88 -7.14
N VAL A 319 -13.50 -2.13 -7.56
CA VAL A 319 -14.49 -2.81 -8.41
C VAL A 319 -15.01 -4.08 -7.75
N GLN A 320 -16.29 -4.39 -7.94
CA GLN A 320 -16.90 -5.67 -7.60
C GLN A 320 -17.88 -6.08 -8.71
N SER A 321 -17.98 -7.37 -9.00
CA SER A 321 -18.99 -7.90 -9.93
C SER A 321 -20.10 -8.58 -9.15
N VAL A 322 -21.33 -8.12 -9.35
CA VAL A 322 -22.53 -8.58 -8.66
C VAL A 322 -23.36 -9.39 -9.64
N THR A 323 -23.51 -10.69 -9.35
CA THR A 323 -24.21 -11.65 -10.21
C THR A 323 -25.58 -12.00 -9.62
N ASN A 324 -26.30 -12.91 -10.28
CA ASN A 324 -27.56 -13.45 -9.75
C ASN A 324 -27.37 -14.42 -8.57
N TYR A 325 -26.13 -14.84 -8.28
CA TYR A 325 -25.82 -15.87 -7.28
C TYR A 325 -24.90 -15.38 -6.17
N GLY A 326 -24.23 -14.25 -6.34
CA GLY A 326 -23.30 -13.71 -5.35
C GLY A 326 -22.47 -12.55 -5.87
N VAL A 327 -21.42 -12.21 -5.12
CA VAL A 327 -20.53 -11.08 -5.40
C VAL A 327 -19.09 -11.53 -5.53
N PHE A 328 -18.49 -11.29 -6.68
CA PHE A 328 -17.05 -11.39 -6.90
C PHE A 328 -16.34 -10.11 -6.43
N THR A 329 -15.32 -10.29 -5.59
CA THR A 329 -14.56 -9.21 -4.97
C THR A 329 -13.06 -9.49 -5.13
N PRO A 330 -12.36 -8.74 -5.99
CA PRO A 330 -10.91 -8.85 -6.14
C PRO A 330 -10.21 -8.23 -4.92
N ALA A 331 -9.17 -8.90 -4.43
CA ALA A 331 -8.41 -8.47 -3.27
C ALA A 331 -6.91 -8.79 -3.43
N CYS A 332 -6.06 -8.04 -2.73
CA CYS A 332 -4.62 -8.23 -2.70
C CYS A 332 -4.11 -8.03 -1.28
N GLY A 333 -3.26 -8.93 -0.81
CA GLY A 333 -2.75 -8.90 0.56
C GLY A 333 -3.80 -9.27 1.61
N ASP A 334 -3.65 -8.70 2.80
CA ASP A 334 -4.55 -8.99 3.91
C ASP A 334 -5.89 -8.25 3.70
N ALA A 335 -7.02 -8.92 3.87
CA ALA A 335 -8.35 -8.32 3.74
C ALA A 335 -9.38 -8.96 4.68
N THR A 336 -10.39 -8.18 5.06
CA THR A 336 -11.51 -8.61 5.89
C THR A 336 -12.81 -8.42 5.12
N PHE A 337 -13.68 -9.42 5.17
CA PHE A 337 -14.93 -9.45 4.45
C PHE A 337 -16.07 -9.66 5.44
N ASP A 338 -17.07 -8.80 5.38
CA ASP A 338 -18.33 -9.06 6.06
C ASP A 338 -19.04 -10.23 5.38
N SER A 339 -19.69 -11.05 6.20
CA SER A 339 -20.39 -12.26 5.78
C SER A 339 -21.57 -12.52 6.71
N LEU A 340 -22.35 -13.54 6.37
CA LEU A 340 -23.35 -14.09 7.26
C LEU A 340 -22.84 -15.44 7.77
N PRO A 341 -23.05 -15.77 9.06
CA PRO A 341 -22.71 -17.09 9.57
C PRO A 341 -23.34 -18.19 8.72
N GLY A 342 -22.54 -19.16 8.26
CA GLY A 342 -22.94 -20.25 7.38
C GLY A 342 -22.95 -19.92 5.88
N GLY A 343 -22.77 -18.64 5.51
CA GLY A 343 -22.73 -18.18 4.12
C GLY A 343 -21.58 -18.80 3.34
N GLN A 344 -21.85 -19.19 2.09
CA GLN A 344 -20.86 -19.86 1.24
C GLN A 344 -19.86 -18.85 0.64
N VAL A 345 -18.59 -19.20 0.73
CA VAL A 345 -17.45 -18.40 0.27
C VAL A 345 -16.54 -19.26 -0.61
N SER A 346 -16.23 -18.79 -1.81
CA SER A 346 -15.25 -19.41 -2.70
C SER A 346 -14.08 -18.46 -2.93
N ILE A 347 -12.85 -18.99 -2.92
CA ILE A 347 -11.62 -18.22 -3.02
C ILE A 347 -10.79 -18.76 -4.17
N PHE A 348 -10.46 -17.90 -5.13
CA PHE A 348 -9.69 -18.23 -6.31
C PHE A 348 -8.32 -17.57 -6.21
N ASN A 349 -7.26 -18.35 -6.34
CA ASN A 349 -5.90 -17.85 -6.24
C ASN A 349 -5.43 -17.24 -7.58
N PHE A 350 -4.96 -15.99 -7.55
CA PHE A 350 -4.45 -15.26 -8.72
C PHE A 350 -2.96 -14.89 -8.52
N GLY A 351 -2.15 -15.85 -8.04
CA GLY A 351 -0.71 -15.67 -7.86
C GLY A 351 -0.29 -15.40 -6.41
N SER A 352 -1.19 -15.55 -5.44
CA SER A 352 -0.83 -15.53 -4.04
C SER A 352 0.08 -16.71 -3.67
N THR A 353 1.19 -16.40 -3.02
CA THR A 353 2.22 -17.37 -2.62
C THR A 353 1.93 -18.05 -1.29
N GLN A 354 1.18 -17.37 -0.42
CA GLN A 354 0.76 -17.85 0.89
C GLN A 354 -0.64 -17.33 1.18
N MET A 355 -1.50 -18.18 1.74
CA MET A 355 -2.86 -17.81 2.13
C MET A 355 -3.20 -18.45 3.48
N ARG A 356 -3.81 -17.68 4.37
CA ARG A 356 -4.37 -18.13 5.65
C ARG A 356 -5.73 -17.48 5.85
N GLY A 357 -6.73 -18.25 6.28
CA GLY A 357 -8.05 -17.73 6.63
C GLY A 357 -8.25 -17.70 8.14
N ASP A 358 -9.01 -16.74 8.63
CA ASP A 358 -9.61 -16.73 9.97
C ASP A 358 -11.12 -16.48 9.83
N GLY A 359 -11.93 -17.21 10.60
CA GLY A 359 -13.40 -17.18 10.49
C GLY A 359 -13.98 -17.97 9.31
N LEU A 360 -13.22 -18.90 8.72
CA LEU A 360 -13.66 -19.82 7.67
C LEU A 360 -13.67 -21.27 8.19
N GLU A 361 -14.59 -22.08 7.68
CA GLU A 361 -14.74 -23.49 8.06
C GLU A 361 -13.53 -24.34 7.66
N TYR A 362 -13.06 -24.18 6.43
CA TYR A 362 -11.89 -24.89 5.92
C TYR A 362 -10.64 -23.99 5.90
N PRO A 363 -9.48 -24.48 6.38
CA PRO A 363 -8.24 -23.71 6.38
C PRO A 363 -7.75 -23.43 4.95
N LEU A 364 -7.28 -22.20 4.73
CA LEU A 364 -6.70 -21.81 3.44
C LEU A 364 -5.27 -22.32 3.30
N ARG A 365 -4.90 -22.61 2.06
CA ARG A 365 -3.56 -22.99 1.61
C ARG A 365 -3.30 -22.37 0.24
N LYS A 366 -2.08 -22.50 -0.28
CA LYS A 366 -1.80 -22.12 -1.67
C LYS A 366 -2.58 -23.04 -2.62
N PHE A 367 -3.65 -22.53 -3.20
CA PHE A 367 -4.41 -23.25 -4.23
C PHE A 367 -3.63 -23.24 -5.55
N THR A 368 -3.52 -24.40 -6.18
CA THR A 368 -2.93 -24.59 -7.51
C THR A 368 -3.99 -24.68 -8.61
N ASN A 369 -5.25 -24.94 -8.24
CA ASN A 369 -6.38 -24.97 -9.16
C ASN A 369 -7.64 -24.37 -8.49
N TRP A 370 -8.55 -23.82 -9.29
CA TRP A 370 -9.67 -23.01 -8.83
C TRP A 370 -10.62 -23.75 -7.89
N TRP A 371 -10.95 -25.01 -8.20
CA TRP A 371 -11.90 -25.80 -7.40
C TRP A 371 -11.47 -25.98 -5.94
N GLN A 372 -10.16 -25.95 -5.65
CA GLN A 372 -9.62 -26.27 -4.32
C GLN A 372 -10.00 -25.26 -3.24
N GLY A 373 -10.31 -24.02 -3.63
CA GLY A 373 -10.73 -22.95 -2.71
C GLY A 373 -12.23 -22.67 -2.76
N THR A 374 -13.01 -23.45 -3.51
CA THR A 374 -14.46 -23.27 -3.64
C THR A 374 -15.24 -23.91 -2.50
N LEU A 375 -16.48 -23.43 -2.29
CA LEU A 375 -17.46 -24.01 -1.37
C LEU A 375 -17.02 -24.02 0.11
N ASN A 376 -16.19 -23.07 0.52
CA ASN A 376 -15.90 -22.81 1.93
C ASN A 376 -17.12 -22.11 2.59
N ARG A 377 -17.11 -21.97 3.91
CA ARG A 377 -18.17 -21.28 4.65
C ARG A 377 -17.60 -20.30 5.66
N SER A 378 -18.29 -19.18 5.84
CA SER A 378 -17.98 -18.27 6.94
C SER A 378 -18.59 -18.79 8.25
N LEU A 379 -17.81 -18.80 9.33
CA LEU A 379 -18.25 -19.23 10.66
C LEU A 379 -18.86 -18.09 11.49
N LYS A 380 -18.69 -16.84 11.05
CA LYS A 380 -19.04 -15.62 11.80
C LYS A 380 -19.66 -14.59 10.86
N ASP A 381 -19.96 -13.42 11.40
CA ASP A 381 -20.38 -12.21 10.68
C ASP A 381 -19.26 -11.59 9.81
N LYS A 382 -18.03 -12.05 9.97
CA LYS A 382 -16.88 -11.65 9.17
C LYS A 382 -15.83 -12.74 9.11
N PHE A 383 -15.04 -12.73 8.06
CA PHE A 383 -13.82 -13.53 7.93
C PHE A 383 -12.67 -12.69 7.41
N SER A 384 -11.44 -13.10 7.73
CA SER A 384 -10.22 -12.42 7.25
C SER A 384 -9.36 -13.40 6.46
N ILE A 385 -8.78 -12.90 5.38
CA ILE A 385 -7.80 -13.61 4.57
C ILE A 385 -6.48 -12.87 4.69
N TYR A 386 -5.45 -13.58 5.09
CA TYR A 386 -4.07 -13.10 5.13
C TYR A 386 -3.32 -13.72 3.97
N ALA A 387 -2.80 -12.91 3.07
CA ALA A 387 -2.26 -13.39 1.81
C ALA A 387 -1.02 -12.61 1.35
N ASN A 388 -0.16 -13.25 0.55
CA ASN A 388 0.95 -12.59 -0.12
C ASN A 388 0.76 -12.67 -1.64
N GLY A 389 -0.07 -11.75 -2.15
CA GLY A 389 -0.43 -11.62 -3.56
C GLY A 389 -1.93 -11.44 -3.75
N GLU A 390 -2.35 -11.67 -4.98
CA GLU A 390 -3.70 -11.39 -5.49
C GLU A 390 -4.61 -12.63 -5.42
N TYR A 391 -5.89 -12.42 -5.12
CA TYR A 391 -6.92 -13.45 -5.08
C TYR A 391 -8.30 -12.84 -5.30
N LEU A 392 -9.24 -13.68 -5.73
CA LEU A 392 -10.63 -13.30 -5.97
C LEU A 392 -11.53 -14.05 -5.01
N VAL A 393 -12.44 -13.35 -4.35
CA VAL A 393 -13.41 -13.94 -3.42
C VAL A 393 -14.81 -13.86 -4.01
N PHE A 394 -15.53 -14.97 -4.03
CA PHE A 394 -16.95 -15.03 -4.35
C PHE A 394 -17.75 -15.31 -3.07
N ARG A 395 -18.61 -14.37 -2.68
CA ARG A 395 -19.56 -14.54 -1.58
C ARG A 395 -20.94 -14.83 -2.16
N ALA A 396 -21.45 -16.04 -1.96
CA ALA A 396 -22.78 -16.40 -2.43
C ALA A 396 -23.86 -15.67 -1.62
N TYR A 397 -25.03 -15.46 -2.24
CA TYR A 397 -26.22 -15.10 -1.48
C TYR A 397 -26.65 -16.25 -0.57
N VAL A 398 -27.30 -15.91 0.54
CA VAL A 398 -27.82 -16.88 1.53
C VAL A 398 -29.30 -17.09 1.30
#